data_AF-A0A9E2Z282-F1
#
_entry.id   AF-A0A9E2Z282-F1
#
_cell.length_a   1.000
_cell.length_b   1.000
_cell.length_c   1.000
_cell.angle_alpha   90.00
_cell.angle_beta   90.00
_cell.angle_gamma   90.00
#
_symmetry.space_group_name_H-M   'P 1'
#
loop_
_entity.id
_entity.type
_entity.pdbx_description
1 polymer ?
#
loop_
_entity_poly.entity_id
_entity_poly.type
_entity_poly.pdbx_seq_one_letter_code
_entity_poly.pdbx_strand_id
1 'polypeptide(L)' 'MPDAQTAAMLRAVLEELCVSISPFDAHTRTNVASKLLETIRNGRSSLDDLKNAGRQALYAPPTMWR' A
#
# COMPACT_ATOMS: atom_id res chain seq x y z
N MET A 1 3.05 16.56 5.18
CA MET A 1 2.00 15.63 5.66
C MET A 1 1.07 15.37 4.48
N PRO A 2 0.57 14.14 4.25
CA PRO A 2 -0.41 13.90 3.20
C PRO A 2 -1.72 14.63 3.55
N ASP A 3 -2.36 15.28 2.58
CA ASP A 3 -3.69 15.87 2.74
C ASP A 3 -4.72 14.85 3.25
N ALA A 4 -5.75 15.32 3.95
CA ALA A 4 -6.80 14.46 4.49
C ALA A 4 -7.47 13.59 3.41
N GLN A 5 -7.59 14.11 2.20
CA GLN A 5 -8.11 13.38 1.03
C GLN A 5 -7.17 12.22 0.64
N THR A 6 -5.87 12.50 0.57
CA THR A 6 -4.83 11.51 0.28
C THR A 6 -4.79 10.41 1.35
N ALA A 7 -4.94 10.78 2.63
CA ALA A 7 -5.00 9.83 3.73
C ALA A 7 -6.27 8.95 3.69
N ALA A 8 -7.42 9.52 3.28
CA ALA A 8 -8.66 8.75 3.11
C ALA A 8 -8.56 7.75 1.95
N MET A 9 -7.98 8.16 0.81
CA MET A 9 -7.74 7.28 -0.32
C MET A 9 -6.79 6.14 0.05
N LEU A 10 -5.68 6.42 0.75
CA LEU A 10 -4.76 5.41 1.23
C LEU A 10 -5.45 4.38 2.13
N ARG A 11 -6.30 4.84 3.06
CA ARG A 11 -7.06 3.94 3.94
C ARG A 11 -8.02 3.06 3.14
N ALA A 12 -8.78 3.63 2.21
CA ALA A 12 -9.71 2.85 1.40
C ALA A 12 -9.00 1.77 0.57
N VAL A 13 -7.87 2.11 -0.07
CA VAL A 13 -7.06 1.14 -0.84
C VAL A 13 -6.43 0.09 0.08
N LEU A 14 -5.92 0.49 1.25
CA LEU A 14 -5.33 -0.45 2.21
C LEU A 14 -6.39 -1.43 2.75
N GLU A 15 -7.59 -0.97 3.06
CA GLU A 15 -8.69 -1.83 3.51
C GLU A 15 -9.11 -2.80 2.41
N GLU A 16 -9.30 -2.33 1.18
CA GLU A 16 -9.61 -3.19 0.02
C GLU A 16 -8.57 -4.31 -0.17
N LEU A 17 -7.29 -3.97 -0.10
CA LEU A 17 -6.21 -4.95 -0.26
C LEU A 17 -6.07 -5.87 0.97
N CYS A 18 -6.24 -5.34 2.18
CA CYS A 18 -6.15 -6.11 3.41
C CYS A 18 -7.30 -7.09 3.60
N VAL A 19 -8.45 -6.92 2.93
CA VAL A 19 -9.53 -7.95 2.95
C VAL A 19 -9.00 -9.30 2.46
N SER A 20 -8.02 -9.30 1.55
CA SER A 20 -7.41 -10.53 1.02
C SER A 20 -6.20 -11.02 1.83
N ILE A 21 -5.77 -10.28 2.85
CA ILE A 21 -4.60 -10.57 3.68
C ILE A 21 -5.08 -11.03 5.05
N SER A 22 -4.46 -12.07 5.61
CA SER A 22 -4.75 -12.48 6.99
C SER A 22 -4.51 -11.31 7.95
N PRO A 23 -5.42 -11.04 8.91
CA PRO A 23 -5.22 -9.98 9.89
C PRO A 23 -3.99 -10.18 10.77
N PHE A 24 -3.49 -11.41 10.88
CA PHE A 24 -2.26 -11.76 11.60
C PHE A 24 -0.97 -11.47 10.81
N ASP A 25 -1.08 -11.22 9.50
CA ASP A 25 0.07 -10.93 8.65
C ASP A 25 0.41 -9.43 8.66
N ALA A 26 0.76 -8.93 9.86
CA ALA A 26 1.10 -7.53 10.07
C ALA A 26 2.28 -7.06 9.20
N HIS A 27 3.18 -7.99 8.85
CA HIS A 27 4.33 -7.72 7.99
C HIS A 27 3.88 -7.35 6.56
N THR A 28 3.01 -8.16 5.95
CA THR A 28 2.49 -7.87 4.60
C THR A 28 1.67 -6.58 4.60
N ARG A 29 0.84 -6.34 5.63
CA ARG A 29 0.05 -5.10 5.75
C ARG A 29 0.95 -3.85 5.86
N THR A 30 2.05 -3.95 6.61
CA THR A 30 3.02 -2.86 6.75
C THR A 30 3.79 -2.62 5.45
N ASN A 31 4.14 -3.69 4.72
CA ASN A 31 4.79 -3.58 3.41
C ASN A 31 3.90 -2.85 2.39
N VAL A 32 2.62 -3.24 2.31
CA VAL A 32 1.63 -2.58 1.44
C VAL A 32 1.49 -1.10 1.81
N ALA A 33 1.31 -0.78 3.10
CA ALA A 33 1.19 0.61 3.54
C ALA A 33 2.44 1.45 3.20
N SER A 34 3.63 0.90 3.41
CA SER A 34 4.90 1.55 3.08
C SER A 34 5.04 1.81 1.58
N LYS A 35 4.65 0.83 0.75
CA LYS A 35 4.71 0.97 -0.71
C LYS A 35 3.71 1.98 -1.24
N LEU A 36 2.50 2.04 -0.68
CA LEU A 36 1.51 3.06 -1.02
C LEU A 36 2.01 4.47 -0.68
N LEU A 37 2.62 4.65 0.50
CA LEU A 37 3.22 5.92 0.90
C LEU A 37 4.36 6.34 -0.03
N GLU A 38 5.23 5.40 -0.42
CA GLU A 38 6.31 5.64 -1.37
C GLU A 38 5.77 6.08 -2.75
N THR A 39 4.72 5.44 -3.25
CA THR A 39 4.07 5.80 -4.53
C THR A 39 3.58 7.25 -4.51
N ILE A 40 2.95 7.68 -3.40
CA ILE A 40 2.50 9.06 -3.23
C ILE A 40 3.68 10.03 -3.10
N ARG A 41 4.74 9.66 -2.37
CA ARG A 41 5.96 10.48 -2.28
C ARG A 41 6.64 10.68 -3.63
N ASN A 42 6.49 9.71 -4.53
CA ASN A 42 6.97 9.80 -5.92
C ASN A 42 6.02 10.58 -6.85
N GLY A 43 4.99 11.24 -6.32
CA GLY A 43 4.04 12.04 -7.09
C GLY A 43 2.96 11.22 -7.81
N ARG A 44 2.87 9.91 -7.56
CA ARG A 44 1.83 9.03 -8.12
C ARG A 44 0.71 8.87 -7.09
N SER A 45 -0.39 9.58 -7.30
CA SER A 45 -1.54 9.61 -6.37
C SER A 45 -2.84 9.09 -6.97
N SER A 46 -2.81 8.60 -8.22
CA SER A 46 -3.96 7.98 -8.87
C SER A 46 -4.37 6.68 -8.18
N LEU A 47 -5.67 6.41 -8.12
CA LEU A 47 -6.21 5.19 -7.52
C LEU A 47 -5.62 3.92 -8.18
N ASP A 48 -5.43 3.94 -9.50
CA ASP A 48 -4.86 2.83 -10.25
C ASP A 48 -3.39 2.56 -9.87
N ASP A 49 -2.56 3.60 -9.79
CA ASP A 49 -1.17 3.51 -9.31
C ASP A 49 -1.08 2.92 -7.90
N LEU A 50 -1.97 3.35 -7.00
CA LEU A 50 -2.02 2.84 -5.63
C LEU A 50 -2.42 1.35 -5.61
N LYS A 51 -3.45 0.94 -6.36
CA LYS A 51 -3.85 -0.46 -6.45
C LYS A 51 -2.76 -1.32 -7.08
N ASN A 52 -2.12 -0.85 -8.13
CA ASN A 52 -1.03 -1.56 -8.79
C ASN A 52 0.18 -1.71 -7.86
N ALA A 53 0.60 -0.63 -7.18
CA ALA A 53 1.70 -0.67 -6.21
C ALA A 53 1.39 -1.57 -5.01
N GLY A 54 0.17 -1.53 -4.49
CA GLY A 54 -0.28 -2.40 -3.40
C GLY A 54 -0.32 -3.87 -3.80
N ARG A 55 -0.80 -4.20 -5.01
CA ARG A 55 -0.71 -5.57 -5.56
C ARG A 55 0.73 -6.00 -5.76
N GLN A 56 1.59 -5.14 -6.30
CA GLN A 56 3.01 -5.43 -6.41
C GLN A 56 3.63 -5.74 -5.04
N ALA A 57 3.24 -5.05 -3.97
CA ALA A 57 3.70 -5.34 -2.62
C ALA A 57 3.18 -6.67 -2.05
N LEU A 58 2.08 -7.22 -2.59
CA LEU A 58 1.54 -8.54 -2.23
C LEU A 58 2.22 -9.69 -2.99
N TYR A 59 2.51 -9.47 -4.27
CA TYR A 59 3.10 -10.51 -5.15
C TYR A 59 4.62 -10.44 -5.21
N ALA A 60 5.22 -9.31 -4.89
CA ALA A 60 6.67 -9.22 -4.77
C ALA A 60 7.08 -10.04 -3.54
N PRO A 61 8.07 -10.94 -3.67
CA PRO A 61 8.71 -11.51 -2.50
C PRO A 61 9.18 -10.36 -1.61
N PRO A 62 9.15 -10.49 -0.27
CA PRO A 62 9.62 -9.44 0.62
C PRO A 62 11.01 -9.03 0.15
N THR A 63 11.12 -7.83 -0.44
CA THR A 63 12.39 -7.24 -0.82
C THR A 63 13.07 -6.74 0.43
N MET A 64 13.44 -7.70 1.28
CA MET A 64 14.42 -7.56 2.32
C MET A 64 15.09 -8.93 2.43
N TRP A 65 16.10 -9.12 1.57
CA TRP A 65 17.45 -9.45 2.01
C TRP A 65 18.41 -8.75 1.05
N ARG A 66 18.85 -7.54 1.45
CA ARG A 66 20.21 -7.02 1.35
C ARG A 66 20.31 -5.71 2.12
#